data_AF-A0A8T4NBF0-F1
#
_entry.id   AF-A0A8T4NBF0-F1
#
_cell.length_a   1.000
_cell.length_b   1.000
_cell.length_c   1.000
_cell.angle_alpha   90.00
_cell.angle_beta   90.00
_cell.angle_gamma   90.00
#
_symmetry.space_group_name_H-M   'P 1'
#
loop_
_entity.id
_entity.type
_entity.pdbx_description
1 polymer ?
#
loop_
_entity_poly.entity_id
_entity_poly.type
_entity_poly.pdbx_seq_one_letter_code
_entity_poly.pdbx_strand_id
1 'polypeptide(L)'
;MKNTKYMKLAQKIEGRWTLDSFSRELGISREKAIYVIHRLRKLGYVKTYYGRNKMRIYYIYLRNQSKKKSYTDAINEVSPIKLAEWSPDYVYGRKIKYEEVLVYALKKRDVRYTIAALALFRHIKDWSYLYALAKKEGVVREIAALYDIARLFLKKLRKMPARFYNLALKDRGSFEYIIDKLSSDDFKSIEKKWKVYIPLNASDLSEYKRGAKS
;
A
#
# COMPACT_ATOMS: atom_id res chain seq x y z
N MET A 1 -0.60 2.03 -16.66
CA MET A 1 -1.14 1.93 -18.04
C MET A 1 -1.94 0.67 -18.38
N LYS A 2 -1.89 -0.47 -17.65
CA LYS A 2 -2.69 -1.67 -17.99
C LYS A 2 -4.21 -1.56 -17.71
N ASN A 3 -4.66 -0.59 -16.91
CA ASN A 3 -6.08 -0.44 -16.53
C ASN A 3 -6.97 0.10 -17.67
N THR A 4 -6.42 0.88 -18.60
CA THR A 4 -7.23 1.63 -19.58
C THR A 4 -7.98 0.73 -20.58
N LYS A 5 -7.37 -0.39 -20.99
CA LYS A 5 -7.99 -1.35 -21.94
C LYS A 5 -9.20 -2.07 -21.31
N TYR A 6 -9.07 -2.55 -20.08
CA TYR A 6 -10.13 -3.28 -19.40
C TYR A 6 -11.24 -2.36 -18.91
N MET A 7 -10.93 -1.10 -18.63
CA MET A 7 -11.94 -0.08 -18.33
C MET A 7 -12.81 0.19 -19.55
N LYS A 8 -12.21 0.46 -20.72
CA LYS A 8 -12.98 0.62 -21.98
C LYS A 8 -13.82 -0.60 -22.31
N LEU A 9 -13.28 -1.80 -22.05
CA LEU A 9 -14.05 -3.04 -22.19
C LEU A 9 -15.23 -3.04 -21.23
N ALA A 10 -15.03 -2.83 -19.92
CA ALA A 10 -16.09 -2.80 -18.92
C ALA A 10 -17.20 -1.78 -19.23
N GLN A 11 -16.88 -0.65 -19.87
CA GLN A 11 -17.88 0.33 -20.34
C GLN A 11 -18.80 -0.25 -21.44
N LYS A 12 -18.23 -1.01 -22.39
CA LYS A 12 -19.00 -1.61 -23.50
C LYS A 12 -19.92 -2.73 -23.03
N ILE A 13 -19.49 -3.50 -22.03
CA ILE A 13 -20.16 -4.71 -21.52
C ILE A 13 -20.73 -4.50 -20.12
N GLU A 14 -21.09 -3.29 -19.73
CA GLU A 14 -21.78 -3.07 -18.47
C GLU A 14 -23.13 -3.81 -18.45
N GLY A 15 -23.46 -4.43 -17.33
CA GLY A 15 -24.73 -5.12 -17.15
C GLY A 15 -24.59 -6.56 -16.66
N ARG A 16 -25.64 -7.35 -16.89
CA ARG A 16 -25.81 -8.70 -16.37
C ARG A 16 -25.56 -9.74 -17.46
N TRP A 17 -24.61 -10.63 -17.23
CA TRP A 17 -24.16 -11.59 -18.23
C TRP A 17 -24.14 -13.02 -17.70
N THR A 18 -24.42 -13.99 -18.57
CA THR A 18 -23.97 -15.38 -18.39
C THR A 18 -22.68 -15.57 -19.20
N LEU A 19 -21.97 -16.69 -19.00
CA LEU A 19 -20.82 -16.99 -19.86
C LEU A 19 -21.21 -17.05 -21.34
N ASP A 20 -22.37 -17.63 -21.64
CA ASP A 20 -22.84 -17.82 -23.01
C ASP A 20 -23.30 -16.52 -23.68
N SER A 21 -23.97 -15.62 -22.95
CA SER A 21 -24.33 -14.31 -23.52
C SER A 21 -23.07 -13.44 -23.69
N PHE A 22 -22.13 -13.51 -22.74
CA PHE A 22 -20.88 -12.77 -22.79
C PHE A 22 -19.97 -13.20 -23.95
N SER A 23 -19.86 -14.52 -24.18
CA SER A 23 -19.06 -15.10 -25.26
C SER A 23 -19.59 -14.67 -26.63
N ARG A 24 -20.92 -14.71 -26.81
CA ARG A 24 -21.61 -14.32 -28.04
C ARG A 24 -21.45 -12.82 -28.32
N GLU A 25 -21.71 -11.97 -27.33
CA GLU A 25 -21.59 -10.51 -27.47
C GLU A 25 -20.20 -10.06 -27.91
N LEU A 26 -19.16 -10.69 -27.36
CA LEU A 26 -17.78 -10.34 -27.68
C LEU A 26 -17.20 -11.12 -28.87
N GLY A 27 -17.95 -12.08 -29.44
CA GLY A 27 -17.46 -12.94 -30.51
C GLY A 27 -16.20 -13.73 -30.12
N ILE A 28 -16.10 -14.18 -28.87
CA ILE A 28 -14.94 -14.90 -28.33
C ILE A 28 -15.30 -16.34 -27.93
N SER A 29 -14.30 -17.21 -27.82
CA SER A 29 -14.49 -18.56 -27.27
C SER A 29 -14.87 -18.51 -25.79
N ARG A 30 -15.51 -19.59 -25.33
CA ARG A 30 -15.92 -19.74 -23.93
C ARG A 30 -14.73 -19.70 -22.97
N GLU A 31 -13.57 -20.27 -23.32
CA GLU A 31 -12.38 -20.18 -22.45
C GLU A 31 -11.87 -18.74 -22.35
N LYS A 32 -11.87 -18.01 -23.46
CA LYS A 32 -11.46 -16.61 -23.50
C LYS A 32 -12.43 -15.73 -22.71
N ALA A 33 -13.73 -16.03 -22.77
CA ALA A 33 -14.75 -15.39 -21.93
C ALA A 33 -14.48 -15.61 -20.43
N ILE A 34 -14.17 -16.85 -20.01
CA ILE A 34 -13.79 -17.17 -18.63
C ILE A 34 -12.57 -16.35 -18.21
N TYR A 35 -11.53 -16.32 -19.05
CA TYR A 35 -10.32 -15.55 -18.77
C TYR A 35 -10.60 -14.05 -18.60
N VAL A 36 -11.38 -13.46 -19.50
CA VAL A 36 -11.74 -12.04 -19.46
C VAL A 36 -12.54 -11.72 -18.19
N ILE A 37 -13.56 -12.52 -17.87
CA ILE A 37 -14.35 -12.35 -16.64
C ILE A 37 -13.46 -12.47 -15.40
N HIS A 38 -12.56 -13.44 -15.37
CA HIS A 38 -11.61 -13.59 -14.27
C HIS A 38 -10.69 -12.36 -14.13
N ARG A 39 -10.21 -11.78 -15.23
CA ARG A 39 -9.41 -10.54 -15.22
C ARG A 39 -10.22 -9.35 -14.75
N LEU A 40 -11.44 -9.15 -15.26
CA LEU A 40 -12.33 -8.07 -14.83
C LEU A 40 -12.71 -8.21 -13.34
N ARG A 41 -12.90 -9.43 -12.85
CA ARG A 41 -13.11 -9.73 -11.42
C ARG A 41 -11.89 -9.37 -10.58
N LYS A 42 -10.68 -9.77 -11.01
CA LYS A 42 -9.42 -9.36 -10.36
C LYS A 42 -9.20 -7.86 -10.37
N LEU A 43 -9.79 -7.16 -11.33
CA LEU A 43 -9.77 -5.71 -11.37
C LEU A 43 -10.93 -5.10 -10.60
N GLY A 44 -11.87 -5.88 -10.07
CA GLY A 44 -12.99 -5.41 -9.23
C GLY A 44 -14.23 -4.94 -9.98
N TYR A 45 -14.29 -5.12 -11.30
CA TYR A 45 -15.44 -4.74 -12.13
C TYR A 45 -16.55 -5.80 -12.15
N VAL A 46 -16.34 -6.98 -11.57
CA VAL A 46 -17.31 -8.09 -11.63
C VAL A 46 -17.72 -8.56 -10.24
N LYS A 47 -19.02 -8.64 -9.99
CA LYS A 47 -19.61 -9.48 -8.94
C LYS A 47 -20.26 -10.71 -9.55
N THR A 48 -20.21 -11.83 -8.85
CA THR A 48 -20.79 -13.10 -9.32
C THR A 48 -21.89 -13.52 -8.38
N TYR A 49 -23.06 -13.81 -8.94
CA TYR A 49 -24.24 -14.30 -8.24
C TYR A 49 -24.68 -15.63 -8.84
N TYR A 50 -25.51 -16.36 -8.10
CA TYR A 50 -26.11 -17.60 -8.56
C TYR A 50 -27.60 -17.36 -8.84
N GLY A 51 -28.06 -17.75 -10.03
CA GLY A 51 -29.47 -17.73 -10.39
C GLY A 51 -30.22 -18.96 -9.87
N ARG A 52 -31.52 -19.06 -10.19
CA ARG A 52 -32.44 -20.10 -9.70
C ARG A 52 -32.00 -21.56 -9.98
N ASN A 53 -31.06 -21.80 -10.90
CA ASN A 53 -30.52 -23.14 -11.22
C ASN A 53 -29.01 -23.28 -10.95
N LYS A 54 -28.45 -22.56 -9.95
CA LYS A 54 -26.99 -22.44 -9.71
C LYS A 54 -26.20 -21.93 -10.92
N MET A 55 -26.88 -21.38 -11.93
CA MET A 55 -26.24 -20.74 -13.07
C MET A 55 -25.51 -19.48 -12.61
N ARG A 56 -24.22 -19.38 -12.95
CA ARG A 56 -23.41 -18.20 -12.61
C ARG A 56 -23.82 -17.01 -13.47
N ILE A 57 -24.15 -15.93 -12.79
CA ILE A 57 -24.46 -14.64 -13.39
C ILE A 57 -23.37 -13.65 -12.99
N TYR A 58 -22.78 -13.00 -13.98
CA TYR A 58 -21.72 -12.02 -13.82
C TYR A 58 -22.29 -10.63 -14.03
N TYR A 59 -22.26 -9.84 -12.96
CA TYR A 59 -22.64 -8.43 -13.02
C TYR A 59 -21.36 -7.63 -13.21
N ILE A 60 -21.27 -6.97 -14.36
CA ILE A 60 -20.15 -6.12 -14.76
C ILE A 60 -20.58 -4.68 -14.56
N TYR A 61 -19.78 -3.91 -13.83
CA TYR A 61 -20.09 -2.54 -13.47
C TYR A 61 -19.01 -1.60 -14.02
N LEU A 62 -19.40 -0.41 -14.46
CA LEU A 62 -18.45 0.66 -14.83
C LEU A 62 -17.61 1.09 -13.64
N ARG A 63 -18.24 1.18 -12.46
CA ARG A 63 -17.58 1.53 -11.19
C ARG A 63 -17.19 0.27 -10.44
N ASN A 64 -15.94 0.23 -10.04
CA ASN A 64 -15.37 -0.87 -9.27
C ASN A 64 -16.19 -1.20 -8.02
N GLN A 65 -16.57 -2.47 -7.88
CA GLN A 65 -17.42 -2.96 -6.80
C GLN A 65 -16.66 -3.72 -5.70
N SER A 66 -15.35 -3.93 -5.87
CA SER A 66 -14.51 -4.45 -4.79
C SER A 66 -14.40 -3.39 -3.69
N LYS A 67 -14.28 -3.81 -2.41
CA LYS A 67 -14.11 -2.88 -1.28
C LYS A 67 -13.02 -1.87 -1.64
N LYS A 68 -13.42 -0.61 -1.83
CA LYS A 68 -12.51 0.51 -2.05
C LYS A 68 -11.66 0.62 -0.80
N LYS A 69 -10.42 0.16 -0.87
CA LYS A 69 -9.45 0.40 0.18
C LYS A 69 -8.29 1.13 -0.44
N SER A 70 -8.03 2.32 0.05
CA SER A 70 -6.86 3.11 -0.28
C SER A 70 -5.68 2.71 0.60
N TYR A 71 -4.49 3.17 0.25
CA TYR A 71 -3.35 3.05 1.15
C TYR A 71 -3.56 3.86 2.44
N THR A 72 -4.22 5.01 2.36
CA THR A 72 -4.59 5.82 3.54
C THR A 72 -5.52 5.04 4.49
N ASP A 73 -6.52 4.31 3.96
CA ASP A 73 -7.38 3.43 4.77
C ASP A 73 -6.56 2.34 5.46
N ALA A 74 -5.59 1.76 4.77
CA ALA A 74 -4.70 0.74 5.34
C ALA A 74 -3.81 1.30 6.47
N ILE A 75 -3.38 2.57 6.39
CA ILE A 75 -2.67 3.26 7.49
C ILE A 75 -3.62 3.47 8.67
N ASN A 76 -4.81 4.01 8.40
CA ASN A 76 -5.81 4.33 9.42
C ASN A 76 -6.29 3.11 10.19
N GLU A 77 -6.26 1.91 9.61
CA GLU A 77 -6.62 0.68 10.33
C GLU A 77 -5.66 0.31 11.45
N VAL A 78 -4.37 0.63 11.33
CA VAL A 78 -3.34 0.18 12.27
C VAL A 78 -2.69 1.32 13.06
N SER A 79 -2.81 2.55 12.56
CA SER A 79 -2.21 3.72 13.17
C SER A 79 -3.16 4.36 14.18
N PRO A 80 -2.66 4.79 15.36
CA PRO A 80 -3.44 5.62 16.27
C PRO A 80 -3.75 7.00 15.69
N ILE A 81 -2.87 7.51 14.82
CA ILE A 81 -3.06 8.79 14.13
C ILE A 81 -3.88 8.56 12.88
N LYS A 82 -5.05 9.18 12.79
CA LYS A 82 -5.93 9.07 11.61
C LYS A 82 -5.63 10.19 10.63
N LEU A 83 -5.49 9.81 9.37
CA LEU A 83 -5.31 10.70 8.24
C LEU A 83 -6.69 11.00 7.64
N ALA A 84 -7.02 12.28 7.45
CA ALA A 84 -8.33 12.74 6.97
C ALA A 84 -8.36 13.01 5.45
N GLU A 85 -7.36 12.56 4.71
CA GLU A 85 -7.20 12.93 3.30
C GLU A 85 -8.01 12.03 2.36
N TRP A 86 -8.64 12.66 1.36
CA TRP A 86 -9.26 11.94 0.26
C TRP A 86 -8.17 11.30 -0.62
N SER A 87 -8.10 9.97 -0.64
CA SER A 87 -7.13 9.25 -1.45
C SER A 87 -7.73 8.86 -2.82
N PRO A 88 -7.20 9.38 -3.94
CA PRO A 88 -7.61 8.92 -5.27
C PRO A 88 -7.07 7.51 -5.59
N ASP A 89 -6.08 7.03 -4.84
CA ASP A 89 -5.31 5.82 -5.12
C ASP A 89 -5.92 4.57 -4.48
N TYR A 90 -7.11 4.20 -4.95
CA TYR A 90 -7.76 2.96 -4.51
C TYR A 90 -7.11 1.72 -5.12
N VAL A 91 -6.81 0.73 -4.28
CA VAL A 91 -6.33 -0.57 -4.72
C VAL A 91 -7.51 -1.49 -4.91
N TYR A 92 -7.64 -2.03 -6.13
CA TYR A 92 -8.76 -2.85 -6.52
C TYR A 92 -8.40 -4.32 -6.69
N GLY A 93 -9.31 -5.19 -6.24
CA GLY A 93 -9.29 -6.64 -6.50
C GLY A 93 -8.07 -7.42 -5.98
N ARG A 94 -7.31 -6.84 -5.05
CA ARG A 94 -6.28 -7.53 -4.26
C ARG A 94 -6.17 -6.95 -2.85
N LYS A 95 -5.62 -7.74 -1.93
CA LYS A 95 -5.28 -7.26 -0.58
C LYS A 95 -4.08 -6.33 -0.66
N ILE A 96 -4.19 -5.17 -0.01
CA ILE A 96 -3.08 -4.25 0.20
C ILE A 96 -2.07 -4.89 1.15
N LYS A 97 -0.79 -4.87 0.76
CA LYS A 97 0.31 -5.30 1.62
C LYS A 97 0.88 -4.10 2.37
N TYR A 98 1.18 -4.26 3.66
CA TYR A 98 1.69 -3.15 4.48
C TYR A 98 3.07 -2.67 4.04
N GLU A 99 3.84 -3.52 3.38
CA GLU A 99 5.10 -3.17 2.73
C GLU A 99 4.90 -2.09 1.66
N GLU A 100 3.83 -2.18 0.85
CA GLU A 100 3.48 -1.18 -0.16
C GLU A 100 2.99 0.11 0.47
N VAL A 101 2.18 -0.02 1.54
CA VAL A 101 1.61 1.12 2.28
C VAL A 101 2.73 1.95 2.91
N LEU A 102 3.74 1.30 3.47
CA LEU A 102 4.87 1.98 4.10
C LEU A 102 5.63 2.83 3.08
N VAL A 103 5.99 2.25 1.93
CA VAL A 103 6.66 2.99 0.85
C VAL A 103 5.78 4.14 0.34
N TYR A 104 4.47 3.89 0.15
CA TYR A 104 3.52 4.94 -0.23
C TYR A 104 3.51 6.11 0.76
N ALA A 105 3.47 5.83 2.07
CA ALA A 105 3.43 6.86 3.09
C ALA A 105 4.70 7.74 3.08
N LEU A 106 5.88 7.12 2.95
CA LEU A 106 7.13 7.88 2.82
C LEU A 106 7.15 8.76 1.56
N LYS A 107 6.63 8.26 0.44
CA LYS A 107 6.57 9.03 -0.81
C LYS A 107 5.66 10.24 -0.76
N LYS A 108 4.73 10.32 0.21
CA LYS A 108 3.93 11.54 0.42
C LYS A 108 4.77 12.71 0.91
N ARG A 109 5.98 12.45 1.45
CA ARG A 109 6.90 13.47 1.98
C ARG A 109 6.17 14.40 2.96
N ASP A 110 5.31 13.82 3.80
CA ASP A 110 4.47 14.52 4.77
C ASP A 110 4.71 13.96 6.18
N VAL A 111 4.77 14.87 7.17
CA VAL A 111 5.12 14.53 8.56
C VAL A 111 4.04 13.63 9.17
N ARG A 112 2.76 13.93 8.98
CA ARG A 112 1.66 13.14 9.55
C ARG A 112 1.63 11.74 8.93
N TYR A 113 1.83 11.61 7.62
CA TYR A 113 1.99 10.32 6.97
C TYR A 113 3.18 9.55 7.53
N THR A 114 4.32 10.22 7.72
CA THR A 114 5.55 9.61 8.26
C THR A 114 5.32 9.08 9.67
N ILE A 115 4.72 9.86 10.57
CA ILE A 115 4.40 9.44 11.93
C ILE A 115 3.37 8.29 11.91
N ALA A 116 2.30 8.43 11.14
CA ALA A 116 1.25 7.42 11.07
C ALA A 116 1.77 6.08 10.54
N ALA A 117 2.73 6.12 9.61
CA ALA A 117 3.36 4.95 9.01
C ALA A 117 4.22 4.14 9.98
N LEU A 118 4.69 4.71 11.09
CA LEU A 118 5.51 3.99 12.07
C LEU A 118 4.79 2.74 12.59
N ALA A 119 3.47 2.80 12.74
CA ALA A 119 2.63 1.68 13.15
C ALA A 119 2.76 0.45 12.22
N LEU A 120 2.99 0.68 10.92
CA LEU A 120 3.03 -0.35 9.89
C LEU A 120 4.17 -1.34 10.10
N PHE A 121 5.29 -0.91 10.72
CA PHE A 121 6.44 -1.78 10.99
C PHE A 121 6.08 -3.01 11.84
N ARG A 122 5.04 -2.95 12.67
CA ARG A 122 4.53 -4.11 13.42
C ARG A 122 3.92 -5.18 12.52
N HIS A 123 3.46 -4.78 11.34
CA HIS A 123 2.71 -5.63 10.42
C HIS A 123 3.52 -6.07 9.19
N ILE A 124 4.76 -5.59 9.04
CA ILE A 124 5.68 -6.04 8.00
C ILE A 124 6.04 -7.50 8.23
N LYS A 125 5.77 -8.33 7.21
CA LYS A 125 6.07 -9.77 7.23
C LYS A 125 7.14 -10.11 6.21
N ASP A 126 7.14 -9.44 5.07
CA ASP A 126 8.01 -9.73 3.94
C ASP A 126 9.04 -8.61 3.74
N TRP A 127 10.13 -8.70 4.49
CA TRP A 127 11.23 -7.73 4.42
C TRP A 127 11.96 -7.75 3.07
N SER A 128 12.00 -8.89 2.39
CA SER A 128 12.61 -9.02 1.06
C SER A 128 11.80 -8.23 0.03
N TYR A 129 10.48 -8.36 0.09
CA TYR A 129 9.57 -7.58 -0.75
C TYR A 129 9.63 -6.08 -0.43
N LEU A 130 9.65 -5.70 0.86
CA LEU A 130 9.83 -4.32 1.27
C LEU A 130 11.13 -3.73 0.71
N TYR A 131 12.24 -4.47 0.79
CA TYR A 131 13.52 -4.02 0.26
C TYR A 131 13.46 -3.79 -1.25
N ALA A 132 12.86 -4.71 -2.00
CA ALA A 132 12.73 -4.58 -3.45
C ALA A 132 11.90 -3.34 -3.84
N LEU A 133 10.81 -3.06 -3.12
CA LEU A 133 10.01 -1.86 -3.32
C LEU A 133 10.79 -0.59 -2.95
N ALA A 134 11.42 -0.60 -1.78
CA ALA A 134 12.19 0.53 -1.28
C ALA A 134 13.35 0.88 -2.21
N LYS A 135 14.08 -0.13 -2.70
CA LYS A 135 15.19 0.06 -3.65
C LYS A 135 14.70 0.66 -4.95
N LYS A 136 13.56 0.19 -5.46
CA LYS A 136 12.97 0.72 -6.69
C LYS A 136 12.59 2.19 -6.56
N GLU A 137 12.06 2.58 -5.40
CA GLU A 137 11.59 3.95 -5.15
C GLU A 137 12.68 4.85 -4.53
N GLY A 138 13.90 4.33 -4.33
CA GLY A 138 15.02 5.08 -3.75
C GLY A 138 14.84 5.43 -2.27
N VAL A 139 14.05 4.66 -1.52
CA VAL A 139 13.70 4.98 -0.11
C VAL A 139 14.22 3.98 0.93
N VAL A 140 15.27 3.23 0.60
CA VAL A 140 15.79 2.14 1.45
C VAL A 140 16.29 2.68 2.79
N ARG A 141 17.01 3.80 2.76
CA ARG A 141 17.65 4.39 3.93
C ARG A 141 16.62 5.06 4.83
N GLU A 142 15.64 5.77 4.27
CA GLU A 142 14.57 6.36 5.07
C GLU A 142 13.77 5.28 5.81
N ILE A 143 13.48 4.14 5.16
CA ILE A 143 12.79 3.03 5.82
C ILE A 143 13.63 2.44 6.96
N ALA A 144 14.95 2.28 6.78
CA ALA A 144 15.83 1.78 7.83
C ALA A 144 15.93 2.77 9.01
N ALA A 145 16.01 4.08 8.73
CA ALA A 145 16.02 5.12 9.74
C ALA A 145 14.70 5.15 10.53
N LEU A 146 13.55 5.15 9.83
CA LEU A 146 12.24 5.12 10.48
C LEU A 146 11.99 3.82 11.25
N TYR A 147 12.56 2.69 10.82
CA TYR A 147 12.53 1.45 11.58
C TYR A 147 13.24 1.58 12.93
N ASP A 148 14.44 2.18 12.94
CA ASP A 148 15.19 2.42 14.16
C ASP A 148 14.46 3.41 15.07
N ILE A 149 13.79 4.43 14.52
CA ILE A 149 12.90 5.30 15.31
C ILE A 149 11.73 4.49 15.89
N ALA A 150 11.04 3.71 15.06
CA ALA A 150 9.91 2.87 15.47
C ALA A 150 10.31 1.92 16.62
N ARG A 151 11.53 1.40 16.60
CA ARG A 151 12.10 0.55 17.66
C ARG A 151 12.21 1.24 19.02
N LEU A 152 12.39 2.56 19.06
CA LEU A 152 12.53 3.31 20.31
C LEU A 152 11.22 3.38 21.11
N PHE A 153 10.06 3.30 20.46
CA PHE A 153 8.79 3.55 21.13
C PHE A 153 7.68 2.51 20.88
N LEU A 154 7.75 1.72 19.81
CA LEU A 154 6.80 0.63 19.57
C LEU A 154 7.23 -0.64 20.29
N LYS A 155 6.37 -1.14 21.17
CA LYS A 155 6.56 -2.44 21.81
C LYS A 155 6.40 -3.58 20.79
N LYS A 156 7.19 -4.65 20.95
CA LYS A 156 7.09 -5.92 20.21
C LYS A 156 7.26 -5.79 18.68
N LEU A 157 8.16 -4.92 18.23
CA LEU A 157 8.53 -4.84 16.82
C LEU A 157 9.38 -6.07 16.41
N ARG A 158 9.08 -6.67 15.24
CA ARG A 158 9.91 -7.76 14.69
C ARG A 158 11.30 -7.24 14.33
N LYS A 159 12.34 -8.08 14.49
CA LYS A 159 13.72 -7.70 14.12
C LYS A 159 13.82 -7.57 12.61
N MET A 160 14.34 -6.45 12.13
CA MET A 160 14.71 -6.27 10.73
C MET A 160 15.80 -7.31 10.40
N PRO A 161 15.63 -8.11 9.34
CA PRO A 161 16.62 -9.12 8.99
C PRO A 161 17.98 -8.51 8.70
N ALA A 162 19.05 -9.21 9.11
CA ALA A 162 20.43 -8.77 8.91
C ALA A 162 20.74 -8.47 7.43
N ARG A 163 20.12 -9.23 6.50
CA ARG A 163 20.25 -8.97 5.06
C ARG A 163 19.74 -7.59 4.65
N PHE A 164 18.55 -7.19 5.11
CA PHE A 164 18.01 -5.85 4.82
C PHE A 164 18.94 -4.79 5.43
N TYR A 165 19.31 -4.97 6.71
CA TYR A 165 20.19 -4.07 7.44
C TYR A 165 21.51 -3.82 6.70
N ASN A 166 22.20 -4.89 6.31
CA ASN A 166 23.49 -4.82 5.63
C ASN A 166 23.37 -4.16 4.25
N LEU A 167 22.28 -4.43 3.53
CA LEU A 167 22.05 -3.81 2.23
C LEU A 167 21.75 -2.31 2.35
N ALA A 168 20.92 -1.91 3.32
CA ALA A 168 20.65 -0.50 3.60
C ALA A 168 21.90 0.26 4.04
N LEU A 169 22.82 -0.40 4.76
CA LEU A 169 24.09 0.20 5.18
C LEU A 169 25.15 0.29 4.09
N LYS A 170 25.06 -0.49 3.01
CA LYS A 170 26.01 -0.42 1.89
C LYS A 170 25.81 0.83 1.05
N ASP A 171 24.58 1.33 1.00
CA ASP A 171 24.18 2.48 0.20
C ASP A 171 24.53 3.81 0.89
N ARG A 172 25.81 4.07 1.18
CA ARG A 172 26.25 5.25 1.94
C ARG A 172 26.49 6.47 1.05
N GLY A 173 25.45 6.89 0.34
CA GLY A 173 25.47 8.15 -0.39
C GLY A 173 25.57 9.38 0.53
N SER A 174 25.34 10.56 -0.04
CA SER A 174 25.16 11.80 0.71
C SER A 174 23.99 11.69 1.70
N PHE A 175 23.92 12.62 2.64
CA PHE A 175 22.73 12.74 3.48
C PHE A 175 21.50 13.02 2.61
N GLU A 176 20.39 12.34 2.94
CA GLU A 176 19.10 12.51 2.28
C GLU A 176 18.04 12.96 3.28
N TYR A 177 17.06 13.75 2.83
CA TYR A 177 15.93 14.15 3.65
C TYR A 177 14.77 13.17 3.47
N ILE A 178 14.12 12.76 4.57
CA ILE A 178 12.80 12.10 4.44
C ILE A 178 11.78 13.12 3.92
N ILE A 179 11.85 14.37 4.40
CA ILE A 179 11.05 15.49 3.92
C ILE A 179 12.00 16.68 3.77
N ASP A 180 12.02 17.28 2.57
CA ASP A 180 12.99 18.30 2.22
C ASP A 180 13.05 19.42 3.26
N LYS A 181 14.27 19.75 3.69
CA LYS A 181 14.59 20.82 4.65
C LYS A 181 14.03 20.63 6.06
N LEU A 182 13.49 19.45 6.39
CA LEU A 182 13.04 19.12 7.74
C LEU A 182 13.98 18.11 8.40
N SER A 183 14.50 18.48 9.57
CA SER A 183 15.31 17.62 10.42
C SER A 183 15.10 17.96 11.89
N SER A 184 15.33 16.99 12.78
CA SER A 184 15.35 17.18 14.23
C SER A 184 16.73 16.87 14.80
N ASP A 185 17.02 17.43 15.97
CA ASP A 185 18.24 17.13 16.72
C ASP A 185 18.08 15.90 17.64
N ASP A 186 16.86 15.40 17.84
CA ASP A 186 16.57 14.32 18.79
C ASP A 186 17.11 12.94 18.37
N PHE A 187 17.36 12.75 17.07
CA PHE A 187 17.71 11.44 16.51
C PHE A 187 19.06 11.42 15.78
N LYS A 188 20.00 12.32 16.14
CA LYS A 188 21.30 12.45 15.45
C LYS A 188 22.08 11.15 15.31
N SER A 189 22.01 10.23 16.28
CA SER A 189 22.69 8.93 16.20
C SER A 189 22.12 8.06 15.06
N ILE A 190 20.80 8.06 14.89
CA ILE A 190 20.10 7.37 13.80
C ILE A 190 20.38 8.08 12.48
N GLU A 191 20.30 9.42 12.45
CA GLU A 191 20.58 10.21 11.25
C GLU A 191 21.99 9.95 10.71
N LYS A 192 23.00 9.98 11.59
CA LYS A 192 24.40 9.71 11.22
C LYS A 192 24.61 8.30 10.70
N LYS A 193 23.98 7.31 11.33
CA LYS A 193 24.08 5.89 10.96
C LYS A 193 23.55 5.64 9.55
N TRP A 194 22.38 6.21 9.25
CA TRP A 194 21.69 5.97 7.97
C TRP A 194 21.96 7.04 6.93
N LYS A 195 22.63 8.14 7.29
CA LYS A 195 22.81 9.32 6.43
C LYS A 195 21.45 9.84 5.93
N VAL A 196 20.50 9.98 6.85
CA VAL A 196 19.14 10.46 6.57
C VAL A 196 18.74 11.49 7.62
N TYR A 197 18.22 12.64 7.19
CA TYR A 197 17.61 13.64 8.06
C TYR A 197 16.17 13.26 8.40
N ILE A 198 15.89 13.18 9.70
CA ILE A 198 14.63 12.69 10.24
C ILE A 198 13.75 13.90 10.58
N PRO A 199 12.54 14.01 10.01
CA PRO A 199 11.66 15.16 10.17
C PRO A 199 10.81 15.08 11.44
N LEU A 200 11.10 14.12 12.32
CA LEU A 200 10.35 13.84 13.54
C LEU A 200 11.16 14.29 14.75
N ASN A 201 10.48 14.84 15.76
CA ASN A 201 11.05 15.13 17.06
C ASN A 201 10.45 14.20 18.14
N ALA A 202 10.98 14.29 19.37
CA ALA A 202 10.52 13.48 20.49
C ALA A 202 9.07 13.81 20.90
N SER A 203 8.63 15.06 20.73
CA SER A 203 7.25 15.46 21.00
C SER A 203 6.26 14.79 20.04
N ASP A 204 6.57 14.65 18.76
CA ASP A 204 5.74 13.97 17.76
C ASP A 204 5.48 12.51 18.17
N LEU A 205 6.53 11.84 18.67
CA LEU A 205 6.43 10.46 19.17
C LEU A 205 5.63 10.37 20.48
N SER A 206 5.61 11.43 21.29
CA SER A 206 4.82 11.51 22.51
C SER A 206 3.32 11.60 22.19
N GLU A 207 2.94 12.35 21.16
CA GLU A 207 1.56 12.46 20.69
C GLU A 207 1.06 11.14 20.14
N TYR A 208 1.90 10.43 19.38
CA TYR A 208 1.60 9.07 18.92
C TYR A 208 1.26 8.12 20.08
N LYS A 209 2.01 8.19 21.19
CA LYS A 209 1.71 7.37 22.39
C LYS A 209 0.39 7.74 23.05
N ARG A 210 0.01 9.02 23.04
CA ARG A 210 -1.28 9.49 23.58
C ARG A 210 -2.45 8.98 22.75
N GLY A 211 -2.38 9.12 21.42
CA GLY A 211 -3.41 8.59 20.52
C GLY A 211 -3.50 7.05 20.49
N ALA A 212 -2.49 6.33 20.97
CA ALA A 212 -2.53 4.87 21.09
C ALA A 212 -3.23 4.37 22.37
N LYS A 213 -3.52 5.26 23.32
CA LYS A 213 -4.21 4.93 24.58
C LYS A 213 -5.70 5.28 24.57
N SER A 214 -6.14 6.12 23.63
CA SER A 214 -7.55 6.42 23.33
C SER A 214 -8.15 5.36 22.43
#